data_AF-A0A962MGL2-F1
#
_entry.id   AF-A0A962MGL2-F1
#
_cell.length_a   1.000
_cell.length_b   1.000
_cell.length_c   1.000
_cell.angle_alpha   90.00
_cell.angle_beta   90.00
_cell.angle_gamma   90.00
#
_symmetry.space_group_name_H-M   'P 1'
#
loop_
_entity.id
_entity.type
_entity.pdbx_description
1 polymer ?
#
loop_
_entity_poly.entity_id
_entity_poly.type
_entity_poly.pdbx_seq_one_letter_code
_entity_poly.pdbx_strand_id
1 'polypeptide(L)'
;PDTRNRKDIKGGSRGDVPVLFINTHRIKDRLDGDLSRNEPGPGYCHFPDWLGEWFYKELTREKRGPKGWSSPAKNEAWDLMVYGEAGAIMGIPFSATGGRMKGIDKPGFWKSPPPWARLADANELIVTDNDHPPDKPIVTRPRGRHVRGR
;
A
#
# COMPACT_ATOMS: atom_id res chain seq x y z
N PRO A 1 3.60 33.00 -9.46
CA PRO A 1 3.49 33.15 -10.93
C PRO A 1 2.30 32.35 -11.47
N ASP A 2 1.25 33.05 -11.93
CA ASP A 2 0.04 32.42 -12.49
C ASP A 2 0.31 31.92 -13.92
N THR A 3 0.05 30.64 -14.17
CA THR A 3 0.34 29.95 -15.44
C THR A 3 -0.92 29.54 -16.21
N ARG A 4 -2.11 29.94 -15.75
CA ARG A 4 -3.42 29.54 -16.31
C ARG A 4 -3.60 29.81 -17.81
N ASN A 5 -2.91 30.80 -18.37
CA ASN A 5 -3.07 31.24 -19.77
C ASN A 5 -1.91 30.89 -20.71
N ARG A 6 -0.88 30.16 -20.25
CA ARG A 6 0.20 29.73 -21.16
C ARG A 6 -0.19 28.46 -21.89
N LYS A 7 -0.43 28.59 -23.20
CA LYS A 7 -0.79 27.49 -24.12
C LYS A 7 0.40 26.55 -24.40
N ASP A 8 1.62 27.02 -24.14
CA ASP A 8 2.89 26.35 -24.44
C ASP A 8 3.31 25.35 -23.37
N ILE A 9 2.63 25.32 -22.21
CA ILE A 9 2.79 24.27 -21.20
C ILE A 9 1.70 23.21 -21.43
N LYS A 10 2.10 21.99 -21.81
CA LYS A 10 1.24 20.78 -21.88
C LYS A 10 0.83 20.27 -20.48
N GLY A 11 0.42 21.19 -19.62
CA GLY A 11 0.19 21.03 -18.19
C GLY A 11 -0.22 22.35 -17.56
N GLY A 12 -0.99 23.17 -18.29
CA GLY A 12 -1.67 24.32 -17.69
C GLY A 12 -2.45 23.81 -16.47
N SER A 13 -2.24 24.44 -15.32
CA SER A 13 -2.84 24.09 -14.03
C SER A 13 -4.37 24.29 -14.07
N ARG A 14 -5.06 23.42 -14.80
CA ARG A 14 -6.52 23.30 -14.77
C ARG A 14 -6.88 22.44 -13.56
N GLY A 15 -7.11 23.10 -12.44
CA GLY A 15 -7.66 22.48 -11.23
C GLY A 15 -6.62 22.27 -10.15
N ASP A 16 -7.02 22.54 -8.91
CA ASP A 16 -6.24 22.25 -7.72
C ASP A 16 -5.83 20.77 -7.68
N VAL A 17 -4.61 20.49 -7.23
CA VAL A 17 -4.20 19.12 -6.91
C VAL A 17 -5.08 18.66 -5.74
N PRO A 18 -5.86 17.58 -5.91
CA PRO A 18 -6.72 17.09 -4.85
C PRO A 18 -5.86 16.61 -3.68
N VAL A 19 -6.01 17.27 -2.52
CA VAL A 19 -5.33 16.89 -1.27
C VAL A 19 -6.31 16.13 -0.40
N LEU A 20 -5.90 14.94 0.04
CA LEU A 20 -6.67 14.13 0.98
C LEU A 20 -6.23 14.46 2.41
N PHE A 21 -7.15 14.99 3.20
CA PHE A 21 -6.94 15.19 4.64
C PHE A 21 -7.39 13.94 5.40
N ILE A 22 -6.44 13.29 6.05
CA ILE A 22 -6.66 12.05 6.78
C ILE A 22 -6.45 12.32 8.27
N ASN A 23 -7.40 11.90 9.10
CA ASN A 23 -7.17 11.80 10.54
C ASN A 23 -6.39 10.52 10.83
N THR A 24 -5.06 10.62 10.80
CA THR A 24 -4.14 9.48 10.92
C THR A 24 -4.29 8.74 12.25
N HIS A 25 -4.60 9.42 13.36
CA HIS A 25 -4.81 8.76 14.65
C HIS A 25 -5.96 7.76 14.61
N ARG A 26 -7.08 8.09 13.95
CA ARG A 26 -8.22 7.17 13.85
C ARG A 26 -7.91 5.95 12.99
N ILE A 27 -7.14 6.14 11.91
CA ILE A 27 -6.73 5.02 11.05
C ILE A 27 -5.73 4.13 11.76
N LYS A 28 -4.77 4.74 12.49
CA LYS A 28 -3.81 4.01 13.33
C LYS A 28 -4.52 3.21 14.43
N ASP A 29 -5.50 3.80 15.12
CA ASP A 29 -6.29 3.09 16.13
C ASP A 29 -7.07 1.89 15.53
N ARG A 30 -7.58 2.02 14.29
CA ARG A 30 -8.22 0.89 13.56
C ARG A 30 -7.20 -0.19 13.21
N LEU A 31 -6.08 0.19 12.60
CA LEU A 31 -5.04 -0.73 12.17
C LEU A 31 -4.40 -1.46 13.34
N ASP A 32 -4.24 -0.81 14.50
CA ASP A 32 -3.77 -1.48 15.72
C ASP A 32 -4.72 -2.63 16.13
N GLY A 33 -6.02 -2.38 16.06
CA GLY A 33 -7.04 -3.41 16.28
C GLY A 33 -6.98 -4.52 15.23
N ASP A 34 -6.76 -4.18 13.97
CA ASP A 34 -6.68 -5.15 12.87
C ASP A 34 -5.41 -6.02 12.92
N LEU A 35 -4.27 -5.43 13.31
CA LEU A 35 -3.01 -6.15 13.57
C LEU A 35 -3.06 -7.04 14.80
N SER A 36 -3.93 -6.74 15.77
CA SER A 36 -4.11 -7.56 16.97
C SER A 36 -4.90 -8.85 16.74
N ARG A 37 -5.47 -9.03 15.55
CA ARG A 37 -6.29 -10.20 15.20
C ARG A 37 -5.42 -11.41 14.88
N ASN A 38 -5.72 -12.54 15.54
CA ASN A 38 -5.05 -13.81 15.27
C ASN A 38 -5.80 -14.69 14.26
N GLU A 39 -7.12 -14.51 14.14
CA GLU A 39 -7.97 -15.35 13.29
C GLU A 39 -8.31 -14.66 11.96
N PRO A 40 -8.27 -15.40 10.83
CA PRO A 40 -8.69 -14.88 9.54
C PRO A 40 -10.12 -14.36 9.55
N GLY A 41 -10.34 -13.18 8.96
CA GLY A 41 -11.65 -12.53 8.90
C GLY A 41 -11.55 -11.06 8.47
N PRO A 42 -12.66 -10.30 8.61
CA PRO A 42 -12.66 -8.88 8.29
C PRO A 42 -11.60 -8.12 9.10
N GLY A 43 -10.72 -7.40 8.40
CA GLY A 43 -9.61 -6.66 9.02
C GLY A 43 -8.39 -7.52 9.37
N TYR A 44 -8.37 -8.81 9.04
CA TYR A 44 -7.17 -9.62 9.23
C TYR A 44 -6.06 -9.23 8.24
N CYS A 45 -4.86 -8.97 8.75
CA CYS A 45 -3.71 -8.56 7.96
C CYS A 45 -2.87 -9.78 7.55
N HIS A 46 -2.81 -10.06 6.24
CA HIS A 46 -1.96 -11.10 5.68
C HIS A 46 -0.56 -10.55 5.39
N PHE A 47 0.46 -11.17 5.99
CA PHE A 47 1.86 -10.84 5.73
C PHE A 47 2.52 -11.95 4.92
N PRO A 48 3.24 -11.61 3.83
CA PRO A 48 3.98 -12.62 3.09
C PRO A 48 5.26 -13.04 3.83
N ASP A 49 5.66 -14.30 3.66
CA ASP A 49 6.78 -14.92 4.38
C ASP A 49 8.16 -14.33 4.06
N TRP A 50 8.29 -13.59 2.96
CA TRP A 50 9.55 -12.95 2.55
C TRP A 50 9.86 -11.66 3.33
N LEU A 51 8.92 -11.14 4.13
CA LEU A 51 9.16 -9.95 4.94
C LEU A 51 10.14 -10.22 6.07
N GLY A 52 11.22 -9.42 6.10
CA GLY A 52 12.24 -9.51 7.14
C GLY A 52 11.88 -8.74 8.41
N GLU A 53 12.65 -9.00 9.48
CA GLU A 53 12.51 -8.33 10.79
C GLU A 53 12.52 -6.79 10.70
N TRP A 54 13.23 -6.24 9.71
CA TRP A 54 13.30 -4.79 9.46
C TRP A 54 11.91 -4.17 9.29
N PHE A 55 10.98 -4.86 8.63
CA PHE A 55 9.63 -4.37 8.37
C PHE A 55 8.83 -4.31 9.67
N TYR A 56 8.85 -5.39 10.45
CA TYR A 56 8.13 -5.48 11.72
C TYR A 56 8.68 -4.51 12.77
N LYS A 57 10.00 -4.24 12.74
CA LYS A 57 10.64 -3.21 13.57
C LYS A 57 10.13 -1.81 13.28
N GLU A 58 9.81 -1.51 12.02
CA GLU A 58 9.21 -0.23 11.65
C GLU A 58 7.71 -0.21 11.91
N LEU A 59 7.01 -1.31 11.64
CA LEU A 59 5.57 -1.44 11.84
C LEU A 59 5.16 -1.21 13.30
N THR A 60 5.96 -1.74 14.24
CA THR A 60 5.68 -1.69 15.68
C THR A 60 6.37 -0.53 16.41
N ARG A 61 7.04 0.35 15.66
CA ARG A 61 7.90 1.41 16.20
C ARG A 61 7.13 2.49 16.93
N GLU A 62 5.99 2.89 16.35
CA GLU A 62 5.11 3.86 16.98
C GLU A 62 4.42 3.26 18.21
N LYS A 63 4.17 4.10 19.21
CA LYS A 63 3.45 3.72 20.41
C LYS A 63 2.25 4.63 20.62
N ARG A 64 1.13 4.03 21.03
CA ARG A 64 -0.08 4.74 21.40
C ARG A 64 0.02 5.24 22.83
N GLY A 65 0.08 6.56 23.02
CA GLY A 65 0.05 7.22 24.32
C GLY A 65 -1.22 8.05 24.54
N PRO A 66 -1.39 8.71 25.69
CA PRO A 66 -2.59 9.50 26.01
C PRO A 66 -2.85 10.66 25.03
N LYS A 67 -1.78 11.22 24.45
CA LYS A 67 -1.84 12.34 23.49
C LYS A 67 -2.00 11.92 22.03
N GLY A 68 -2.00 10.61 21.74
CA GLY A 68 -2.03 10.08 20.38
C GLY A 68 -0.86 9.14 20.10
N TRP A 69 -0.57 8.96 18.83
CA TRP A 69 0.53 8.12 18.33
C TRP A 69 1.82 8.92 18.22
N SER A 70 2.94 8.35 18.69
CA SER A 70 4.25 8.96 18.56
C SER A 70 5.33 7.94 18.20
N SER A 71 6.30 8.39 17.40
CA SER A 71 7.49 7.62 17.03
C SER A 71 8.77 8.33 17.49
N PRO A 72 9.78 7.62 18.00
CA PRO A 72 11.10 8.17 18.26
C PRO A 72 11.98 8.24 16.98
N ALA A 73 11.59 7.60 15.87
CA ALA A 73 12.39 7.51 14.65
C ALA A 73 11.51 7.25 13.39
N LYS A 74 12.14 7.13 12.21
CA LYS A 74 11.43 6.81 10.95
C LYS A 74 10.67 5.48 11.02
N ASN A 75 9.50 5.41 10.39
CA ASN A 75 8.53 4.32 10.48
C ASN A 75 7.76 4.12 9.16
N GLU A 76 8.50 4.02 8.05
CA GLU A 76 7.91 4.01 6.69
C GLU A 76 6.89 2.87 6.52
N ALA A 77 7.15 1.68 7.06
CA ALA A 77 6.20 0.56 7.02
C ALA A 77 4.82 0.91 7.62
N TRP A 78 4.80 1.54 8.80
CA TRP A 78 3.55 1.87 9.49
C TRP A 78 2.79 2.98 8.78
N ASP A 79 3.48 4.05 8.38
CA ASP A 79 2.82 5.16 7.69
C ASP A 79 2.29 4.75 6.30
N LEU A 80 3.01 3.89 5.58
CA LEU A 80 2.52 3.34 4.30
C LEU A 80 1.27 2.48 4.50
N MET A 81 1.22 1.65 5.55
CA MET A 81 0.04 0.86 5.87
C MET A 81 -1.16 1.76 6.20
N VAL A 82 -0.93 2.83 6.98
CA VAL A 82 -1.95 3.84 7.31
C VAL A 82 -2.50 4.54 6.07
N TYR A 83 -1.63 4.95 5.13
CA TYR A 83 -2.08 5.57 3.89
C TYR A 83 -2.76 4.57 2.96
N GLY A 84 -2.31 3.33 2.93
CA GLY A 84 -2.97 2.24 2.20
C GLY A 84 -4.40 2.03 2.68
N GLU A 85 -4.60 1.88 4.00
CA GLU A 85 -5.92 1.71 4.62
C GLU A 85 -6.80 2.95 4.40
N ALA A 86 -6.26 4.15 4.56
CA ALA A 86 -6.99 5.39 4.30
C ALA A 86 -7.45 5.47 2.83
N GLY A 87 -6.57 5.10 1.89
CA GLY A 87 -6.90 5.02 0.47
C GLY A 87 -7.97 3.98 0.17
N ALA A 88 -7.91 2.82 0.82
CA ALA A 88 -8.89 1.75 0.65
C ALA A 88 -10.28 2.19 1.18
N ILE A 89 -10.35 2.78 2.37
CA ILE A 89 -11.60 3.26 2.98
C ILE A 89 -12.22 4.41 2.19
N MET A 90 -11.41 5.34 1.70
CA MET A 90 -11.88 6.52 0.96
C MET A 90 -12.19 6.22 -0.51
N GLY A 91 -11.47 5.26 -1.10
CA GLY A 91 -11.42 5.04 -2.54
C GLY A 91 -10.62 6.13 -3.26
N ILE A 92 -10.71 6.13 -4.59
CA ILE A 92 -10.02 7.11 -5.46
C ILE A 92 -11.08 7.96 -6.17
N PRO A 93 -11.58 9.05 -5.56
CA PRO A 93 -12.64 9.87 -6.14
C PRO A 93 -12.14 10.89 -7.17
N PHE A 94 -10.83 11.11 -7.25
CA PHE A 94 -10.24 12.26 -7.93
C PHE A 94 -9.67 11.97 -9.33
N SER A 95 -9.75 10.73 -9.81
CA SER A 95 -9.28 10.44 -11.15
C SER A 95 -10.26 11.00 -12.18
N ALA A 96 -9.79 11.96 -12.99
CA ALA A 96 -10.53 12.55 -14.10
C ALA A 96 -10.53 11.65 -15.35
N THR A 97 -9.62 10.66 -15.40
CA THR A 97 -9.31 9.86 -16.60
C THR A 97 -9.41 8.35 -16.36
N GLY A 98 -9.60 7.92 -15.12
CA GLY A 98 -9.78 6.53 -14.71
C GLY A 98 -10.91 6.42 -13.67
N GLY A 99 -11.62 5.29 -13.67
CA GLY A 99 -12.86 5.13 -12.91
C GLY A 99 -12.75 5.53 -11.45
N ARG A 100 -13.68 6.38 -10.99
CA ARG A 100 -13.86 6.68 -9.56
C ARG A 100 -14.01 5.37 -8.79
N MET A 101 -13.10 5.09 -7.87
CA MET A 101 -13.19 3.90 -7.05
C MET A 101 -13.97 4.21 -5.77
N LYS A 102 -15.00 3.40 -5.49
CA LYS A 102 -15.68 3.44 -4.20
C LYS A 102 -14.74 2.88 -3.13
N GLY A 103 -14.74 3.48 -1.96
CA GLY A 103 -14.02 2.93 -0.82
C GLY A 103 -14.65 1.62 -0.31
N ILE A 104 -13.83 0.77 0.30
CA ILE A 104 -14.19 -0.59 0.71
C ILE A 104 -15.32 -0.64 1.76
N ASP A 105 -15.45 0.41 2.57
CA ASP A 105 -16.47 0.50 3.63
C ASP A 105 -17.81 1.07 3.10
N LYS A 106 -17.91 1.39 1.81
CA LYS A 106 -19.17 1.90 1.23
C LYS A 106 -20.23 0.80 1.16
N PRO A 107 -21.50 1.09 1.54
CA PRO A 107 -22.59 0.13 1.43
C PRO A 107 -22.71 -0.43 0.01
N GLY A 108 -22.76 -1.76 -0.10
CA GLY A 108 -22.87 -2.46 -1.38
C GLY A 108 -21.56 -2.67 -2.13
N PHE A 109 -20.40 -2.17 -1.64
CA PHE A 109 -19.09 -2.46 -2.24
C PHE A 109 -18.86 -3.96 -2.38
N TRP A 110 -18.98 -4.70 -1.27
CA TRP A 110 -18.78 -6.15 -1.23
C TRP A 110 -19.93 -6.97 -1.83
N LYS A 111 -21.06 -6.35 -2.21
CA LYS A 111 -22.14 -7.04 -2.94
C LYS A 111 -21.81 -7.23 -4.43
N SER A 112 -20.97 -6.36 -4.98
CA SER A 112 -20.52 -6.40 -6.37
C SER A 112 -19.09 -5.86 -6.45
N PRO A 113 -18.11 -6.57 -5.85
CA PRO A 113 -16.75 -6.08 -5.76
C PRO A 113 -16.11 -5.94 -7.15
N PRO A 114 -15.28 -4.91 -7.36
CA PRO A 114 -14.47 -4.79 -8.58
C PRO A 114 -13.49 -5.97 -8.69
N PRO A 115 -12.98 -6.29 -9.90
CA PRO A 115 -12.12 -7.46 -10.12
C PRO A 115 -10.96 -7.61 -9.12
N TRP A 116 -10.26 -6.52 -8.81
CA TRP A 116 -9.14 -6.51 -7.86
C TRP A 116 -9.51 -6.86 -6.41
N ALA A 117 -10.77 -6.67 -6.02
CA ALA A 117 -11.27 -6.92 -4.67
C ALA A 117 -12.08 -8.23 -4.57
N ARG A 118 -12.13 -9.03 -5.64
CA ARG A 118 -12.80 -10.33 -5.59
C ARG A 118 -12.01 -11.30 -4.71
N LEU A 119 -12.71 -12.28 -4.15
CA LEU A 119 -12.11 -13.37 -3.38
C LEU A 119 -11.23 -14.25 -4.28
N ALA A 120 -10.30 -14.99 -3.68
CA ALA A 120 -9.26 -15.73 -4.38
C ALA A 120 -9.77 -16.74 -5.42
N ASP A 121 -10.93 -17.32 -5.18
CA ASP A 121 -11.62 -18.23 -6.10
C ASP A 121 -12.16 -17.55 -7.37
N ALA A 122 -12.42 -16.24 -7.32
CA ALA A 122 -13.03 -15.47 -8.40
C ALA A 122 -12.13 -14.31 -8.91
N ASN A 123 -10.91 -14.18 -8.40
CA ASN A 123 -10.01 -13.07 -8.70
C ASN A 123 -8.88 -13.52 -9.63
N GLU A 124 -9.05 -13.20 -10.91
CA GLU A 124 -8.09 -13.50 -11.99
C GLU A 124 -6.73 -12.80 -11.81
N LEU A 125 -6.59 -11.86 -10.87
CA LEU A 125 -5.33 -11.16 -10.60
C LEU A 125 -4.48 -11.86 -9.53
N ILE A 126 -5.00 -12.90 -8.87
CA ILE A 126 -4.24 -13.70 -7.90
C ILE A 126 -3.50 -14.80 -8.68
N VAL A 127 -2.17 -14.72 -8.67
CA VAL A 127 -1.28 -15.74 -9.24
C VAL A 127 -0.86 -16.66 -8.10
N THR A 128 -1.14 -17.95 -8.22
CA THR A 128 -0.71 -18.96 -7.24
C THR A 128 0.61 -19.59 -7.66
N ASP A 129 1.27 -20.33 -6.78
CA ASP A 129 2.50 -21.08 -7.12
C ASP A 129 2.29 -22.04 -8.31
N ASN A 130 1.05 -22.47 -8.56
CA ASN A 130 0.69 -23.30 -9.71
C ASN A 130 0.72 -22.54 -11.05
N ASP A 131 0.66 -21.21 -11.00
CA ASP A 131 0.64 -20.32 -12.17
C ASP A 131 2.02 -19.73 -12.49
N HIS A 132 3.01 -19.93 -11.61
CA HIS A 132 4.38 -19.48 -11.83
C HIS A 132 5.16 -20.55 -12.61
N PRO A 133 5.67 -20.25 -13.83
CA PRO A 133 6.65 -21.14 -14.45
C PRO A 133 7.85 -21.28 -13.49
N PRO A 134 8.44 -22.49 -13.38
CA PRO A 134 9.52 -22.72 -12.43
C PRO A 134 10.62 -21.68 -12.61
N ASP A 135 11.09 -21.12 -11.49
CA ASP A 135 12.18 -20.15 -11.51
C ASP A 135 13.35 -20.70 -12.31
N LYS A 136 13.82 -19.92 -13.28
CA LYS A 136 15.01 -20.29 -14.05
C LYS A 136 16.16 -20.42 -13.05
N PRO A 137 16.91 -21.53 -13.06
CA PRO A 137 18.02 -21.71 -12.13
C PRO A 137 18.97 -20.52 -12.25
N ILE A 138 19.32 -19.92 -11.11
CA ILE A 138 20.28 -18.82 -11.04
C ILE A 138 21.62 -19.38 -11.51
N VAL A 139 21.98 -19.12 -12.76
CA VAL A 139 23.30 -19.45 -13.30
C VAL A 139 24.31 -18.52 -12.64
N THR A 140 24.87 -18.94 -11.52
CA THR A 140 25.97 -18.23 -10.88
C THR A 140 27.20 -18.38 -11.77
N ARG A 141 27.56 -17.30 -12.49
CA ARG A 141 28.85 -17.25 -13.18
C ARG A 141 29.95 -17.21 -12.13
N PRO A 142 30.97 -18.08 -12.18
CA PRO A 142 32.06 -18.02 -11.23
C PRO A 142 32.72 -16.65 -11.30
N ARG A 143 32.83 -15.98 -10.15
CA ARG A 143 33.51 -14.67 -10.05
C ARG A 143 34.96 -14.86 -10.50
N GLY A 144 35.30 -14.31 -11.65
CA GLY A 144 36.67 -14.30 -12.16
C GLY A 144 37.59 -13.67 -11.12
N ARG A 145 38.62 -14.43 -10.69
CA ARG A 145 39.64 -13.95 -9.75
C ARG A 145 40.42 -12.84 -10.45
N HIS A 146 40.19 -11.59 -10.06
CA HIS A 146 40.98 -10.47 -10.55
C HIS A 146 42.38 -10.54 -9.91
N VAL A 147 43.35 -11.05 -10.66
CA VAL A 147 44.76 -11.07 -10.23
C VAL A 147 45.32 -9.67 -10.45
N ARG A 148 45.59 -8.94 -9.37
CA ARG A 148 46.35 -7.67 -9.46
C ARG A 148 47.81 -8.01 -9.80
N GLY A 149 48.26 -7.59 -10.97
CA GLY A 149 49.66 -7.64 -11.37
C GLY A 149 50.53 -6.79 -10.44
N ARG A 150 51.75 -7.27 -10.18
CA ARG A 150 52.80 -6.57 -9.43
C ARG A 150 53.43 -5.46 -10.26
#